data_AF-A0A960ZC71-F1
#
_entry.id   AF-A0A960ZC71-F1
#
_cell.length_a   1.000
_cell.length_b   1.000
_cell.length_c   1.000
_cell.angle_alpha   90.00
_cell.angle_beta   90.00
_cell.angle_gamma   90.00
#
_symmetry.space_group_name_H-M   'P 1'
#
loop_
_entity.id
_entity.type
_entity.pdbx_description
1 polymer ?
#
loop_
_entity_poly.entity_id
_entity_poly.type
_entity_poly.pdbx_seq_one_letter_code
_entity_poly.pdbx_strand_id
1 'polypeptide(L)'
;EGYYNFICELTDSQSKPYYFNNPTAYKEKILDELINMKFLKSKKYAEQIQINSIIDTYPIYHKRYRKDFGLVTKHVRHFSNKLHLLGRSGAFWYNNSDHSIRMSLDLSEKILGIKDEELDYRGYFG
;
A
#
# COMPACT_ATOMS: atom_id res chain seq x y z
N GLU A 1 33.83 -5.35 -11.47
CA GLU A 1 33.11 -5.94 -10.31
C GLU A 1 31.96 -5.01 -9.96
N GLY A 2 30.79 -5.55 -9.61
CA GLY A 2 29.61 -4.72 -9.36
C GLY A 2 28.58 -5.47 -8.55
N TYR A 3 27.77 -4.70 -7.83
CA TYR A 3 26.66 -5.21 -7.03
C TYR A 3 25.35 -5.12 -7.80
N TYR A 4 24.46 -6.06 -7.54
CA TYR A 4 23.07 -6.02 -7.98
C TYR A 4 22.18 -6.05 -6.75
N ASN A 5 21.08 -5.31 -6.81
CA ASN A 5 20.07 -5.29 -5.75
C ASN A 5 18.85 -6.09 -6.19
N PHE A 6 18.35 -6.93 -5.29
CA PHE A 6 17.08 -7.62 -5.45
C PHE A 6 16.13 -7.16 -4.34
N ILE A 7 14.90 -6.84 -4.72
CA ILE A 7 13.81 -6.57 -3.78
C ILE A 7 12.81 -7.69 -3.92
N CYS A 8 12.46 -8.31 -2.79
CA CYS A 8 11.44 -9.34 -2.72
C CYS A 8 10.33 -8.84 -1.80
N GLU A 9 9.08 -9.14 -2.16
CA GLU A 9 7.92 -8.85 -1.33
C GLU A 9 7.32 -10.15 -0.82
N LEU A 10 7.09 -10.22 0.49
CA LEU A 10 6.39 -11.33 1.14
C LEU A 10 5.14 -10.76 1.80
N THR A 11 3.98 -11.03 1.21
CA THR A 11 2.69 -10.54 1.71
C THR A 11 2.19 -11.38 2.88
N ASP A 12 1.57 -10.74 3.87
CA ASP A 12 0.97 -11.41 5.01
C ASP A 12 -0.44 -10.86 5.32
N SER A 13 -1.26 -11.66 6.01
CA SER A 13 -2.59 -11.25 6.43
C SER A 13 -2.54 -10.51 7.77
N GLN A 14 -3.18 -9.35 7.86
CA GLN A 14 -3.37 -8.70 9.16
C GLN A 14 -4.31 -9.47 10.10
N SER A 15 -5.26 -10.25 9.54
CA SER A 15 -6.22 -11.02 10.35
C SER A 15 -5.66 -12.31 10.94
N LYS A 16 -4.66 -12.89 10.26
CA LYS A 16 -4.01 -14.15 10.62
C LYS A 16 -2.53 -14.07 10.19
N PRO A 17 -1.71 -13.26 10.87
CA PRO A 17 -0.32 -13.05 10.47
C PRO A 17 0.50 -14.32 10.65
N TYR A 18 1.31 -14.64 9.66
CA TYR A 18 2.21 -15.79 9.67
C TYR A 18 3.69 -15.37 9.57
N TYR A 19 3.99 -14.36 8.76
CA TYR A 19 5.34 -13.85 8.53
C TYR A 19 5.68 -12.62 9.37
N PHE A 20 4.69 -11.78 9.67
CA PHE A 20 4.88 -10.43 10.20
C PHE A 20 5.48 -10.40 11.61
N ASN A 21 5.20 -11.40 12.45
CA ASN A 21 5.66 -11.43 13.85
C ASN A 21 7.16 -11.70 13.99
N ASN A 22 7.78 -12.41 13.04
CA ASN A 22 9.21 -12.70 13.04
C ASN A 22 9.72 -12.82 11.59
N PRO A 23 9.80 -11.71 10.84
CA PRO A 23 10.13 -11.73 9.42
C PRO A 23 11.56 -12.22 9.16
N THR A 24 12.48 -11.98 10.11
CA THR A 24 13.88 -12.43 10.03
C THR A 24 14.00 -13.95 9.99
N ALA A 25 13.07 -14.69 10.61
CA ALA A 25 13.07 -16.15 10.58
C ALA A 25 12.92 -16.74 9.16
N TYR A 26 12.38 -15.97 8.21
CA TYR A 26 12.11 -16.43 6.84
C TYR A 26 13.22 -16.09 5.85
N LYS A 27 14.26 -15.35 6.28
CA LYS A 27 15.39 -14.93 5.45
C LYS A 27 16.02 -16.10 4.69
N GLU A 28 16.34 -17.19 5.39
CA GLU A 28 17.00 -18.34 4.78
C GLU A 28 16.14 -19.00 3.72
N LYS A 29 14.84 -19.13 3.97
CA LYS A 29 13.87 -19.71 3.04
C LYS A 29 13.74 -18.86 1.78
N ILE A 30 13.70 -17.54 1.90
CA ILE A 30 13.66 -16.61 0.75
C ILE A 30 14.94 -16.77 -0.10
N LEU A 31 16.11 -16.85 0.53
CA LEU A 31 17.37 -17.09 -0.20
C LEU A 31 17.37 -18.46 -0.90
N ASP A 32 16.83 -19.49 -0.28
CA ASP A 32 16.67 -20.82 -0.89
C ASP A 32 15.74 -20.76 -2.11
N GLU A 33 14.62 -20.03 -2.01
CA GLU A 33 13.71 -19.81 -3.15
C GLU A 33 14.39 -19.05 -4.29
N LEU A 34 15.16 -18.00 -4.01
CA LEU A 34 15.93 -17.27 -5.03
C LEU A 34 16.97 -18.17 -5.73
N ILE A 35 17.57 -19.12 -5.01
CA ILE A 35 18.48 -20.10 -5.60
C ILE A 35 17.72 -21.10 -6.47
N ASN A 36 16.60 -21.63 -5.98
CA ASN A 36 15.76 -22.57 -6.71
C ASN A 36 15.20 -21.97 -8.00
N MET A 37 14.85 -20.68 -7.97
CA MET A 37 14.40 -19.90 -9.14
C MET A 37 15.56 -19.44 -10.04
N LYS A 38 16.81 -19.71 -9.65
CA LYS A 38 18.04 -19.34 -10.38
C LYS A 38 18.29 -17.82 -10.47
N PHE A 39 17.68 -17.02 -9.61
CA PHE A 39 18.02 -15.59 -9.44
C PHE A 39 19.32 -15.41 -8.67
N LEU A 40 19.64 -16.33 -7.75
CA LEU A 40 20.86 -16.32 -6.96
C LEU A 40 21.63 -17.64 -7.19
N LYS A 41 22.94 -17.57 -7.44
CA LYS A 41 23.75 -18.80 -7.61
C LYS A 41 24.07 -19.50 -6.30
N SER A 42 24.23 -18.74 -5.21
CA SER A 42 24.60 -19.23 -3.89
C SER A 42 24.36 -18.13 -2.84
N LYS A 43 23.97 -18.52 -1.61
CA LYS A 43 23.73 -17.60 -0.48
C LYS A 43 24.95 -16.72 -0.16
N LYS A 44 26.17 -17.20 -0.43
CA LYS A 44 27.42 -16.47 -0.16
C LYS A 44 27.57 -15.17 -0.94
N TYR A 45 26.79 -14.99 -2.01
CA TYR A 45 26.80 -13.77 -2.82
C TYR A 45 25.84 -12.70 -2.30
N ALA A 46 25.02 -13.01 -1.29
CA ALA A 46 24.16 -12.03 -0.64
C ALA A 46 24.94 -11.37 0.51
N GLU A 47 25.52 -10.20 0.25
CA GLU A 47 26.35 -9.48 1.24
C GLU A 47 25.53 -8.69 2.25
N GLN A 48 24.48 -7.99 1.77
CA GLN A 48 23.62 -7.17 2.61
C GLN A 48 22.16 -7.56 2.40
N ILE A 49 21.47 -7.85 3.50
CA ILE A 49 20.05 -8.18 3.50
C ILE A 49 19.35 -7.23 4.47
N GLN A 50 18.40 -6.46 3.94
CA GLN A 50 17.53 -5.60 4.74
C GLN A 50 16.11 -6.15 4.69
N ILE A 51 15.46 -6.22 5.85
CA ILE A 51 14.10 -6.70 6.00
C ILE A 51 13.29 -5.55 6.57
N ASN A 52 12.25 -5.13 5.85
CA ASN A 52 11.37 -4.04 6.26
C ASN A 52 9.93 -4.54 6.27
N SER A 53 9.29 -4.51 7.44
CA SER A 53 7.90 -4.94 7.61
C SER A 53 7.00 -3.71 7.71
N ILE A 54 6.01 -3.65 6.83
CA ILE A 54 5.14 -2.48 6.70
C ILE A 54 3.69 -2.96 6.79
N ILE A 55 2.92 -2.39 7.73
CA ILE A 55 1.46 -2.62 7.83
C ILE A 55 0.70 -1.76 6.83
N ASP A 56 -0.57 -2.09 6.57
CA ASP A 56 -1.49 -1.26 5.77
C ASP A 56 -1.03 -0.95 4.34
N THR A 57 -0.32 -1.90 3.72
CA THR A 57 0.24 -1.78 2.36
C THR A 57 -0.73 -2.14 1.24
N TYR A 58 -1.67 -3.06 1.48
CA TYR A 58 -2.59 -3.57 0.47
C TYR A 58 -4.03 -3.47 0.95
N PRO A 59 -4.82 -2.48 0.48
CA PRO A 59 -6.24 -2.39 0.82
C PRO A 59 -6.99 -3.52 0.08
N ILE A 60 -7.43 -4.52 0.84
CA ILE A 60 -8.17 -5.67 0.30
C ILE A 60 -9.67 -5.38 0.40
N TYR A 61 -10.34 -5.32 -0.76
CA TYR A 61 -11.78 -5.07 -0.79
C TYR A 61 -12.59 -6.29 -0.39
N HIS A 62 -13.63 -6.04 0.41
CA HIS A 62 -14.70 -7.00 0.64
C HIS A 62 -15.96 -6.58 -0.14
N LYS A 63 -16.93 -7.50 -0.25
CA LYS A 63 -18.17 -7.29 -1.03
C LYS A 63 -18.98 -6.04 -0.64
N ARG A 64 -18.82 -5.57 0.60
CA ARG A 64 -19.53 -4.40 1.14
C ARG A 64 -18.68 -3.13 1.14
N TYR A 65 -17.49 -3.15 0.52
CA TYR A 65 -16.50 -2.07 0.61
C TYR A 65 -17.11 -0.69 0.32
N ARG A 66 -17.83 -0.52 -0.81
CA ARG A 66 -18.46 0.76 -1.17
C ARG A 66 -19.41 1.28 -0.08
N LYS A 67 -20.17 0.39 0.55
CA LYS A 67 -21.10 0.73 1.64
C LYS A 67 -20.32 1.13 2.90
N ASP A 68 -19.40 0.27 3.33
CA ASP A 68 -18.70 0.43 4.61
C ASP A 68 -17.74 1.64 4.56
N PHE A 69 -17.04 1.87 3.44
CA PHE A 69 -16.26 3.08 3.21
C PHE A 69 -17.14 4.34 3.13
N GLY A 70 -18.31 4.26 2.50
CA GLY A 70 -19.29 5.35 2.48
C GLY A 70 -19.76 5.75 3.89
N LEU A 71 -19.91 4.79 4.80
CA LEU A 71 -20.23 5.07 6.20
C LEU A 71 -19.07 5.77 6.92
N VAL A 72 -17.84 5.28 6.75
CA VAL A 72 -16.63 5.90 7.31
C VAL A 72 -16.49 7.35 6.83
N THR A 73 -16.59 7.59 5.53
CA THR A 73 -16.48 8.96 4.97
C THR A 73 -17.57 9.89 5.51
N LYS A 74 -18.80 9.40 5.67
CA LYS A 74 -19.90 10.16 6.29
C LYS A 74 -19.60 10.53 7.74
N HIS A 75 -19.08 9.59 8.53
CA HIS A 75 -18.70 9.85 9.92
C HIS A 75 -17.58 10.88 10.02
N VAL A 76 -16.54 10.77 9.19
CA VAL A 76 -15.44 11.74 9.12
C VAL A 76 -15.95 13.14 8.75
N ARG A 77 -16.82 13.25 7.74
CA ARG A 77 -17.43 14.53 7.35
C ARG A 77 -18.32 15.13 8.44
N HIS A 78 -19.05 14.31 9.18
CA HIS A 78 -19.85 14.76 10.31
C HIS A 78 -18.98 15.30 11.45
N PHE A 79 -17.84 14.66 11.69
CA PHE A 79 -16.86 15.13 12.67
C PHE A 79 -16.19 16.44 12.23
N SER A 80 -15.76 16.55 10.97
CA SER A 80 -15.18 17.76 10.42
C SER A 80 -15.30 17.80 8.90
N ASN A 81 -15.79 18.93 8.37
CA ASN A 81 -15.79 19.20 6.94
C ASN A 81 -14.41 19.59 6.37
N LYS A 82 -13.40 19.76 7.23
CA LYS A 82 -12.01 20.08 6.84
C LYS A 82 -11.10 18.85 6.76
N LEU A 83 -11.58 17.68 7.19
CA LEU A 83 -10.81 16.44 7.16
C LEU A 83 -11.14 15.66 5.90
N HIS A 84 -10.13 15.35 5.11
CA HIS A 84 -10.26 14.65 3.84
C HIS A 84 -9.47 13.35 3.84
N LEU A 85 -10.12 12.26 3.43
CA LEU A 85 -9.50 10.96 3.28
C LEU A 85 -8.95 10.82 1.86
N LEU A 86 -7.64 10.59 1.72
CA LEU A 86 -6.95 10.52 0.43
C LEU A 86 -5.95 9.36 0.36
N GLY A 87 -5.55 9.01 -0.87
CA GLY A 87 -4.48 8.06 -1.15
C GLY A 87 -4.83 6.62 -0.80
N ARG A 88 -3.83 5.74 -0.91
CA ARG A 88 -4.01 4.28 -0.81
C ARG A 88 -4.68 3.82 0.48
N SER A 89 -4.13 4.19 1.63
CA SER A 89 -4.63 3.74 2.94
C SER A 89 -5.73 4.67 3.46
N GLY A 90 -5.63 5.98 3.22
CA GLY A 90 -6.62 6.95 3.70
C GLY A 90 -7.96 6.83 2.97
N ALA A 91 -7.96 6.68 1.64
CA ALA A 91 -9.17 6.40 0.87
C ALA A 91 -9.48 4.90 0.73
N PHE A 92 -8.67 4.04 1.39
CA PHE A 92 -8.73 2.58 1.28
C PHE A 92 -8.90 2.13 -0.18
N TRP A 93 -8.10 2.72 -1.08
CA TRP A 93 -8.17 2.51 -2.51
C TRP A 93 -6.87 1.84 -2.97
N TYR A 94 -6.98 0.64 -3.54
CA TYR A 94 -5.89 -0.05 -4.21
C TYR A 94 -5.48 0.74 -5.45
N ASN A 95 -4.51 1.64 -5.28
CA ASN A 95 -4.05 2.55 -6.30
C ASN A 95 -2.52 2.67 -6.33
N ASN A 96 -2.02 3.30 -7.38
CA ASN A 96 -0.62 3.61 -7.56
C ASN A 96 -0.27 5.01 -7.05
N SER A 97 1.02 5.34 -7.02
CA SER A 97 1.53 6.61 -6.51
C SER A 97 1.01 7.82 -7.29
N ASP A 98 0.89 7.72 -8.61
CA ASP A 98 0.36 8.77 -9.48
C ASP A 98 -1.08 9.14 -9.12
N HIS A 99 -1.92 8.14 -8.83
CA HIS A 99 -3.28 8.37 -8.35
C HIS A 99 -3.30 9.08 -7.00
N SER A 100 -2.46 8.66 -6.04
CA SER A 100 -2.39 9.28 -4.72
C SER A 100 -1.91 10.75 -4.80
N ILE A 101 -0.92 11.04 -5.66
CA ILE A 101 -0.45 12.40 -5.92
C ILE A 101 -1.55 13.23 -6.56
N ARG A 102 -2.19 12.71 -7.62
CA ARG A 102 -3.28 13.41 -8.32
C ARG A 102 -4.43 13.77 -7.39
N MET A 103 -4.86 12.84 -6.53
CA MET A 103 -5.89 13.10 -5.52
C MET A 103 -5.54 14.28 -4.61
N SER A 104 -4.26 14.43 -4.27
CA SER A 104 -3.78 15.48 -3.38
C SER A 104 -3.74 16.84 -4.08
N LEU A 105 -3.36 16.86 -5.37
CA LEU A 105 -3.40 18.05 -6.22
C LEU A 105 -4.84 18.51 -6.46
N ASP A 106 -5.73 17.60 -6.86
CA ASP A 106 -7.15 17.90 -7.11
C ASP A 106 -7.82 18.46 -5.84
N LEU A 107 -7.51 17.90 -4.65
CA LEU A 107 -8.03 18.42 -3.38
C LEU A 107 -7.50 19.83 -3.10
N SER A 108 -6.22 20.05 -3.34
CA SER A 108 -5.58 21.35 -3.10
C SER A 108 -6.21 22.43 -3.99
N GLU A 109 -6.40 22.15 -5.27
CA GLU A 109 -7.08 23.04 -6.21
C GLU A 109 -8.52 23.35 -5.78
N LYS A 110 -9.25 22.35 -5.29
CA LYS A 110 -10.60 22.52 -4.74
C LYS A 110 -10.59 23.42 -3.50
N ILE A 111 -9.67 23.19 -2.55
CA ILE A 111 -9.56 24.00 -1.33
C ILE A 111 -9.22 25.45 -1.65
N LEU A 112 -8.41 25.67 -2.70
CA LEU A 112 -8.04 27.02 -3.17
C LEU A 112 -9.11 27.67 -4.05
N GLY A 113 -10.21 26.98 -4.38
CA GLY A 113 -11.27 27.48 -5.25
C GLY A 113 -10.87 27.60 -6.72
N ILE A 114 -9.80 26.90 -7.15
CA ILE A 114 -9.32 26.88 -8.54
C ILE A 114 -10.22 25.99 -9.41
N LYS A 115 -10.74 24.90 -8.82
CA LYS A 115 -11.72 23.99 -9.44
C LYS A 115 -12.92 23.84 -8.54
N ASP A 116 -14.11 23.87 -9.15
CA ASP A 116 -15.39 23.69 -8.45
C ASP A 116 -15.95 22.25 -8.59
N GLU A 117 -15.18 21.35 -9.21
CA GLU A 117 -15.56 19.95 -9.37
C GLU A 117 -15.64 19.24 -8.01
N GLU A 118 -16.68 18.41 -7.84
CA GLU A 118 -16.73 17.53 -6.69
C GLU A 118 -15.64 16.47 -6.83
N LEU A 119 -14.75 16.39 -5.84
CA LEU A 119 -13.70 15.38 -5.81
C LEU A 119 -14.35 14.01 -5.60
N ASP A 120 -14.71 13.36 -6.70
CA ASP A 120 -15.35 12.06 -6.68
C ASP A 120 -14.30 10.96 -6.57
N TYR A 121 -14.06 10.54 -5.33
CA TYR A 121 -13.24 9.36 -5.06
C TYR A 121 -13.76 8.14 -5.82
N ARG A 122 -15.06 8.05 -6.19
CA ARG A 122 -15.67 6.88 -6.86
C ARG A 122 -15.42 6.82 -8.35
N GLY A 123 -15.29 7.97 -9.03
CA GLY A 123 -14.94 8.04 -10.45
C GLY A 123 -13.58 7.40 -10.75
N TYR A 124 -12.73 7.32 -9.73
CA TYR A 124 -11.45 6.60 -9.78
C TYR A 124 -11.59 5.06 -9.65
N PHE A 125 -12.73 4.54 -9.18
CA PHE A 125 -12.96 3.10 -8.99
C PHE A 125 -13.62 2.39 -10.20
N GLY A 126 -14.02 3.13 -11.23
CA GLY A 126 -14.86 2.59 -12.31
C GLY A 126 -16.31 2.37 -11.90
#